data_AF-A0A2T4ZAW2-F1
#
_entry.id   AF-A0A2T4ZAW2-F1
#
_cell.length_a   1.000
_cell.length_b   1.000
_cell.length_c   1.000
_cell.angle_alpha   90.00
_cell.angle_beta   90.00
_cell.angle_gamma   90.00
#
_symmetry.space_group_name_H-M   'P 1'
#
loop_
_entity.id
_entity.type
_entity.pdbx_description
1 polymer ?
#
loop_
_entity_poly.entity_id
_entity_poly.type
_entity_poly.pdbx_seq_one_letter_code
_entity_poly.pdbx_strand_id
1 'polypeptide(L)'
;MLNPLLIFPVLVGYDGGKADEGSVRIKGVTSLNRDWSIQEITISYSQLAVFNSEIKTPYPDWTEDHVRQGFAWMDGSVSFGALSDSTCEIWVRIAERVVENDDAIRSIIVPFTAWDETISVASVLSTELQYEVPQNRYELVFHAIPLEQDSGSGLYRVRYELVFVPSDSPQARILKQDAALSSPDSLVMVAEPAI
;
A
#
# COMPACT_ATOMS: atom_id res chain seq x y z
N MET A 1 59.79 1.17 12.71
CA MET A 1 58.41 1.41 13.17
C MET A 1 57.63 0.12 12.96
N LEU A 2 56.72 -0.18 13.91
CA LEU A 2 56.16 -1.51 14.16
C LEU A 2 55.24 -2.08 13.06
N ASN A 3 55.29 -3.41 13.00
CA ASN A 3 54.45 -4.46 12.36
C ASN A 3 53.05 -4.57 13.05
N PRO A 4 52.16 -5.56 12.77
CA PRO A 4 52.01 -6.50 11.64
C PRO A 4 50.54 -6.62 11.12
N LEU A 5 50.26 -7.14 9.91
CA LEU A 5 49.87 -8.54 9.61
C LEU A 5 49.14 -9.30 10.73
N LEU A 6 48.00 -9.92 10.41
CA LEU A 6 47.62 -11.25 10.93
C LEU A 6 46.44 -11.84 10.15
N ILE A 7 46.79 -12.73 9.22
CA ILE A 7 45.99 -13.90 8.86
C ILE A 7 45.97 -14.85 10.07
N PHE A 8 44.98 -15.76 10.13
CA PHE A 8 44.90 -17.06 10.82
C PHE A 8 43.65 -17.19 11.72
N PRO A 9 43.14 -18.40 11.99
CA PRO A 9 43.07 -19.61 11.15
C PRO A 9 41.66 -20.27 11.15
N VAL A 10 41.40 -21.13 10.16
CA VAL A 10 40.43 -22.23 10.32
C VAL A 10 41.10 -23.27 11.22
N LEU A 11 40.56 -23.46 12.42
CA LEU A 11 40.96 -24.53 13.33
C LEU A 11 39.76 -25.44 13.52
N VAL A 12 39.77 -26.56 12.79
CA VAL A 12 38.89 -27.70 13.04
C VAL A 12 39.44 -28.40 14.28
N GLY A 13 38.79 -28.19 15.42
CA GLY A 13 38.94 -29.02 16.61
C GLY A 13 37.77 -29.98 16.68
N TYR A 14 38.03 -31.27 16.49
CA TYR A 14 37.10 -32.35 16.84
C TYR A 14 37.55 -32.89 18.21
N ASP A 15 36.77 -32.63 19.26
CA ASP A 15 36.83 -33.40 20.50
C ASP A 15 35.40 -33.65 21.00
N GLY A 16 35.16 -34.89 21.40
CA GLY A 16 33.84 -35.39 21.74
C GLY A 16 33.41 -34.95 23.13
N GLY A 17 32.20 -34.38 23.23
CA GLY A 17 31.57 -34.10 24.51
C GLY A 17 30.19 -33.47 24.32
N LYS A 18 29.14 -34.20 24.73
CA LYS A 18 27.76 -33.69 24.82
C LYS A 18 27.69 -32.40 25.64
N ALA A 19 27.10 -31.34 25.10
CA ALA A 19 26.15 -30.46 25.81
C ALA A 19 25.61 -29.35 24.90
N ASP A 20 24.27 -29.29 24.88
CA ASP A 20 23.39 -28.14 24.69
C ASP A 20 23.37 -27.42 23.32
N GLU A 21 22.24 -27.58 22.62
CA GLU A 21 21.87 -26.83 21.41
C GLU A 21 21.55 -25.37 21.78
N GLY A 22 22.60 -24.60 22.04
CA GLY A 22 22.56 -23.15 22.12
C GLY A 22 22.36 -22.55 20.74
N SER A 23 21.09 -22.40 20.33
CA SER A 23 20.66 -21.55 19.22
C SER A 23 21.37 -20.20 19.28
N VAL A 24 22.28 -19.96 18.32
CA VAL A 24 22.85 -18.63 18.07
C VAL A 24 21.72 -17.78 17.46
N ARG A 25 21.07 -16.98 18.30
CA ARG A 25 20.10 -15.97 17.85
C ARG A 25 20.84 -14.86 17.10
N ILE A 26 20.78 -14.92 15.77
CA ILE A 26 21.07 -13.77 14.92
C ILE A 26 19.95 -12.75 15.18
N LYS A 27 20.27 -11.61 15.80
CA LYS A 27 19.29 -10.55 16.06
C LYS A 27 18.82 -9.94 14.73
N GLY A 28 17.55 -10.18 14.42
CA GLY A 28 16.64 -9.19 13.82
C GLY A 28 16.84 -8.89 12.33
N VAL A 29 16.43 -9.81 11.46
CA VAL A 29 15.79 -9.43 10.19
C VAL A 29 14.33 -9.83 10.33
N THR A 30 13.51 -8.92 10.85
CA THR A 30 12.06 -9.08 10.85
C THR A 30 11.60 -8.92 9.41
N SER A 31 11.04 -9.99 8.83
CA SER A 31 10.32 -9.89 7.55
C SER A 31 9.27 -8.79 7.67
N LEU A 32 9.40 -7.72 6.89
CA LEU A 32 8.44 -6.60 6.83
C LEU A 32 7.12 -7.00 6.19
N ASN A 33 7.04 -8.19 5.60
CA ASN A 33 5.81 -8.68 4.98
C ASN A 33 4.74 -8.92 6.05
N ARG A 34 3.62 -8.21 5.90
CA ARG A 34 2.42 -8.35 6.72
C ARG A 34 1.23 -8.39 5.79
N ASP A 35 0.28 -9.28 6.07
CA ASP A 35 -0.90 -9.49 5.25
C ASP A 35 -2.11 -9.55 6.18
N TRP A 36 -3.11 -8.72 5.92
CA TRP A 36 -4.33 -8.70 6.70
C TRP A 36 -5.43 -9.46 5.97
N SER A 37 -6.29 -10.14 6.72
CA SER A 37 -7.49 -10.79 6.17
C SER A 37 -8.31 -9.79 5.34
N ILE A 38 -8.84 -10.27 4.22
CA ILE A 38 -9.75 -9.53 3.37
C ILE A 38 -10.97 -9.09 4.19
N GLN A 39 -11.36 -7.82 4.03
CA GLN A 39 -12.53 -7.22 4.67
C GLN A 39 -13.53 -6.75 3.61
N GLU A 40 -14.80 -6.65 3.97
CA GLU A 40 -15.82 -6.05 3.10
C GLU A 40 -15.96 -4.56 3.38
N ILE A 41 -16.24 -3.78 2.34
CA ILE A 41 -16.57 -2.36 2.45
C ILE A 41 -17.66 -1.99 1.44
N THR A 42 -18.57 -1.10 1.81
CA THR A 42 -19.52 -0.50 0.87
C THR A 42 -18.90 0.76 0.27
N ILE A 43 -18.68 0.75 -1.04
CA ILE A 43 -18.21 1.93 -1.77
C ILE A 43 -19.40 2.86 -2.08
N SER A 44 -19.17 4.16 -1.99
CA SER A 44 -20.12 5.20 -2.34
C SER A 44 -19.39 6.42 -2.87
N TYR A 45 -20.02 7.17 -3.77
CA TYR A 45 -19.42 8.33 -4.43
C TYR A 45 -18.14 7.97 -5.20
N SER A 46 -18.09 6.74 -5.72
CA SER A 46 -17.01 6.22 -6.56
C SER A 46 -15.60 6.48 -6.04
N GLN A 47 -15.40 6.41 -4.72
CA GLN A 47 -14.10 6.64 -4.12
C GLN A 47 -13.79 5.70 -2.95
N LEU A 48 -12.49 5.41 -2.80
CA LEU A 48 -11.92 4.71 -1.67
C LEU A 48 -10.73 5.51 -1.15
N ALA A 49 -10.79 5.93 0.11
CA ALA A 49 -9.74 6.71 0.76
C ALA A 49 -8.83 5.84 1.64
N VAL A 50 -7.55 6.20 1.66
CA VAL A 50 -6.54 5.71 2.59
C VAL A 50 -5.93 6.92 3.28
N PHE A 51 -5.99 6.98 4.60
CA PHE A 51 -5.57 8.16 5.35
C PHE A 51 -4.99 7.80 6.72
N ASN A 52 -4.13 8.67 7.27
CA ASN A 52 -3.71 8.56 8.66
C ASN A 52 -4.92 8.81 9.58
N SER A 53 -5.13 7.97 10.60
CA SER A 53 -6.34 7.99 11.44
C SER A 53 -6.54 9.31 12.22
N GLU A 54 -5.50 10.14 12.36
CA GLU A 54 -5.59 11.46 12.98
C GLU A 54 -6.21 12.55 12.08
N ILE A 55 -6.37 12.30 10.78
CA ILE A 55 -6.91 13.28 9.83
C ILE A 55 -8.43 13.45 10.01
N LYS A 56 -8.85 14.69 10.30
CA LYS A 56 -10.27 15.04 10.50
C LYS A 56 -11.07 15.18 9.22
N THR A 57 -10.42 15.61 8.14
CA THR A 57 -11.01 15.82 6.81
C THR A 57 -10.27 14.94 5.80
N PRO A 58 -10.56 13.62 5.78
CA PRO A 58 -9.74 12.66 5.07
C PRO A 58 -9.99 12.63 3.56
N TYR A 59 -11.05 13.26 3.06
CA TYR A 59 -11.39 13.22 1.63
C TYR A 59 -10.82 14.45 0.92
N PRO A 60 -9.91 14.28 -0.05
CA PRO A 60 -9.45 15.38 -0.87
C PRO A 60 -10.54 15.82 -1.87
N ASP A 61 -10.51 17.09 -2.26
CA ASP A 61 -11.36 17.66 -3.27
C ASP A 61 -10.90 17.25 -4.68
N TRP A 62 -11.86 16.83 -5.50
CA TRP A 62 -11.59 16.25 -6.81
C TRP A 62 -11.72 17.29 -7.90
N THR A 63 -10.61 17.55 -8.60
CA THR A 63 -10.62 18.30 -9.86
C THR A 63 -10.84 17.35 -11.04
N GLU A 64 -11.10 17.90 -12.23
CA GLU A 64 -11.18 17.08 -13.44
C GLU A 64 -9.89 16.29 -13.70
N ASP A 65 -8.72 16.87 -13.42
CA ASP A 65 -7.45 16.17 -13.59
C ASP A 65 -7.30 15.02 -12.59
N HIS A 66 -7.77 15.18 -11.35
CA HIS A 66 -7.82 14.09 -10.36
C HIS A 66 -8.71 12.94 -10.84
N VAL A 67 -9.89 13.26 -11.39
CA VAL A 67 -10.80 12.25 -11.96
C VAL A 67 -10.11 11.52 -13.12
N ARG A 68 -9.45 12.25 -14.02
CA ARG A 68 -8.78 11.68 -15.20
C ARG A 68 -7.57 10.81 -14.86
N GLN A 69 -6.83 11.11 -13.79
CA GLN A 69 -5.71 10.29 -13.33
C GLN A 69 -6.13 9.16 -12.37
N GLY A 70 -7.37 9.21 -11.86
CA GLY A 70 -7.95 8.16 -11.02
C GLY A 70 -7.60 8.26 -9.54
N PHE A 71 -7.00 9.36 -9.08
CA PHE A 71 -6.75 9.61 -7.67
C PHE A 71 -6.66 11.12 -7.36
N ALA A 72 -7.02 11.49 -6.15
CA ALA A 72 -6.75 12.80 -5.55
C ALA A 72 -5.89 12.57 -4.30
N TRP A 73 -4.81 13.32 -4.15
CA TRP A 73 -3.83 13.13 -3.08
C TRP A 73 -3.63 14.41 -2.29
N MET A 74 -3.44 14.28 -0.98
CA MET A 74 -2.99 15.35 -0.09
C MET A 74 -2.07 14.75 0.98
N ASP A 75 -1.43 15.60 1.78
CA ASP A 75 -0.54 15.08 2.81
C ASP A 75 -1.33 14.21 3.81
N GLY A 76 -0.85 12.97 3.98
CA GLY A 76 -1.44 11.95 4.83
C GLY A 76 -2.77 11.34 4.37
N SER A 77 -3.30 11.70 3.19
CA SER A 77 -4.51 11.09 2.63
C SER A 77 -4.49 10.97 1.11
N VAL A 78 -5.07 9.89 0.59
CA VAL A 78 -5.35 9.73 -0.83
C VAL A 78 -6.74 9.11 -1.00
N SER A 79 -7.52 9.63 -1.94
CA SER A 79 -8.70 8.97 -2.46
C SER A 79 -8.41 8.43 -3.85
N PHE A 80 -8.69 7.15 -4.07
CA PHE A 80 -8.66 6.51 -5.38
C PHE A 80 -10.06 6.44 -5.97
N GLY A 81 -10.17 6.60 -7.28
CA GLY A 81 -11.41 6.38 -8.01
C GLY A 81 -11.75 4.90 -7.96
N ALA A 82 -12.91 4.59 -7.38
CA ALA A 82 -13.44 3.24 -7.35
C ALA A 82 -14.07 2.87 -8.69
N LEU A 83 -14.14 1.57 -8.98
CA LEU A 83 -14.71 1.03 -10.21
C LEU A 83 -16.22 0.77 -10.12
N SER A 84 -16.76 0.64 -8.91
CA SER A 84 -18.16 0.29 -8.63
C SER A 84 -18.59 0.82 -7.26
N ASP A 85 -19.81 1.35 -7.19
CA ASP A 85 -20.47 1.81 -5.96
C ASP A 85 -21.27 0.65 -5.34
N SER A 86 -20.57 -0.42 -4.97
CA SER A 86 -21.15 -1.64 -4.40
C SER A 86 -20.39 -2.12 -3.17
N THR A 87 -20.85 -3.21 -2.56
CA THR A 87 -20.04 -3.95 -1.59
C THR A 87 -18.85 -4.60 -2.31
N CYS A 88 -17.66 -4.26 -1.85
CA CYS A 88 -16.37 -4.63 -2.42
C CYS A 88 -15.48 -5.27 -1.35
N GLU A 89 -14.33 -5.79 -1.77
CA GLU A 89 -13.32 -6.38 -0.88
C GLU A 89 -12.11 -5.45 -0.76
N ILE A 90 -11.59 -5.28 0.45
CA ILE A 90 -10.33 -4.60 0.74
C ILE A 90 -9.31 -5.63 1.20
N TRP A 91 -8.15 -5.63 0.56
CA TRP A 91 -7.00 -6.42 0.96
C TRP A 91 -5.79 -5.53 1.19
N VAL A 92 -5.32 -5.45 2.43
CA VAL A 92 -4.15 -4.64 2.79
C VAL A 92 -2.95 -5.54 3.05
N ARG A 93 -1.77 -5.14 2.57
CA ARG A 93 -0.51 -5.82 2.87
C ARG A 93 0.69 -4.89 2.83
N ILE A 94 1.76 -5.26 3.52
CA ILE A 94 3.10 -4.69 3.39
C ILE A 94 3.95 -5.67 2.58
N ALA A 95 4.71 -5.16 1.61
CA ALA A 95 5.60 -5.96 0.78
C ALA A 95 6.96 -5.29 0.59
N GLU A 96 7.99 -6.09 0.32
CA GLU A 96 9.36 -5.59 0.09
C GLU A 96 9.54 -4.85 -1.23
N ARG A 97 8.67 -5.09 -2.22
CA ARG A 97 8.76 -4.48 -3.55
C ARG A 97 7.39 -4.35 -4.19
N VAL A 98 7.29 -3.42 -5.12
CA VAL A 98 6.13 -3.30 -6.02
C VAL A 98 6.08 -4.53 -6.92
N VAL A 99 4.89 -5.14 -6.99
CA VAL A 99 4.59 -6.24 -7.89
C VAL A 99 3.30 -5.88 -8.63
N GLU A 100 3.35 -5.95 -9.95
CA GLU A 100 2.16 -5.81 -10.79
C GLU A 100 1.22 -6.99 -10.56
N ASN A 101 -0.08 -6.72 -10.60
CA ASN A 101 -1.10 -7.75 -10.52
C ASN A 101 -1.75 -7.89 -11.90
N ASP A 102 -1.66 -9.07 -12.52
CA ASP A 102 -2.18 -9.33 -13.86
C ASP A 102 -3.70 -9.30 -13.95
N ASP A 103 -4.38 -9.58 -12.83
CA ASP A 103 -5.84 -9.53 -12.74
C ASP A 103 -6.35 -8.09 -12.51
N ALA A 104 -5.46 -7.16 -12.15
CA ALA A 104 -5.82 -5.76 -11.95
C ALA A 104 -6.00 -5.04 -13.30
N ILE A 105 -7.15 -4.38 -13.47
CA ILE A 105 -7.42 -3.55 -14.65
C ILE A 105 -7.00 -2.08 -14.46
N ARG A 106 -6.87 -1.66 -13.19
CA ARG A 106 -6.35 -0.35 -12.79
C ARG A 106 -5.27 -0.57 -11.73
N SER A 107 -4.12 0.05 -11.92
CA SER A 107 -3.01 -0.01 -10.97
C SER A 107 -2.32 1.34 -10.87
N ILE A 108 -2.33 1.93 -9.69
CA ILE A 108 -1.85 3.28 -9.40
C ILE A 108 -0.92 3.21 -8.21
N ILE A 109 0.18 3.96 -8.26
CA ILE A 109 1.10 4.12 -7.15
C ILE A 109 1.14 5.59 -6.77
N VAL A 110 1.08 5.85 -5.47
CA VAL A 110 1.22 7.19 -4.91
C VAL A 110 2.16 7.18 -3.72
N PRO A 111 2.83 8.30 -3.41
CA PRO A 111 3.48 8.50 -2.12
C PRO A 111 2.47 8.40 -0.99
N PHE A 112 2.82 7.72 0.09
CA PHE A 112 2.04 7.76 1.32
C PHE A 112 2.98 7.72 2.52
N THR A 113 2.75 8.60 3.48
CA THR A 113 3.50 8.57 4.75
C THR A 113 2.54 8.13 5.84
N ALA A 114 2.80 6.97 6.43
CA ALA A 114 2.15 6.58 7.68
C ALA A 114 2.84 7.36 8.80
N TRP A 115 2.11 8.27 9.45
CA TRP A 115 2.65 9.13 10.51
C TRP A 115 2.72 8.38 11.83
N ASP A 116 1.68 7.60 12.12
CA ASP A 116 1.56 6.72 13.26
C ASP A 116 1.56 5.26 12.83
N GLU A 117 1.31 4.36 13.77
CA GLU A 117 1.20 2.93 13.49
C GLU A 117 -0.18 2.51 12.97
N THR A 118 -1.14 3.44 12.83
CA THR A 118 -2.50 3.13 12.36
C THR A 118 -2.89 4.01 11.18
N ILE A 119 -3.34 3.35 10.11
CA ILE A 119 -4.00 4.00 8.98
C ILE A 119 -5.45 3.53 8.89
N SER A 120 -6.26 4.33 8.24
CA SER A 120 -7.67 4.09 8.01
C SER A 120 -7.94 3.94 6.52
N VAL A 121 -8.82 3.02 6.18
CA VAL A 121 -9.35 2.80 4.83
C VAL A 121 -10.86 2.94 4.91
N ALA A 122 -11.42 3.88 4.15
CA ALA A 122 -12.85 4.12 4.15
C ALA A 122 -13.34 4.66 2.81
N SER A 123 -14.61 4.43 2.51
CA SER A 123 -15.41 5.20 1.56
C SER A 123 -16.31 6.19 2.30
N VAL A 124 -16.80 7.20 1.58
CA VAL A 124 -17.78 8.16 2.11
C VAL A 124 -19.00 7.40 2.69
N LEU A 125 -19.37 7.72 3.94
CA LEU A 125 -20.46 7.10 4.72
C LEU A 125 -20.32 5.59 5.00
N SER A 126 -19.16 4.99 4.72
CA SER A 126 -18.90 3.59 5.03
C SER A 126 -18.32 3.38 6.43
N THR A 127 -18.22 2.12 6.85
CA THR A 127 -17.42 1.76 8.03
C THR A 127 -15.93 2.02 7.75
N GLU A 128 -15.25 2.65 8.71
CA GLU A 128 -13.80 2.83 8.67
C GLU A 128 -13.09 1.54 9.08
N LEU A 129 -12.20 1.04 8.21
CA LEU A 129 -11.34 -0.11 8.47
C LEU A 129 -9.96 0.38 8.91
N GLN A 130 -9.46 -0.12 10.04
CA GLN A 130 -8.17 0.32 10.60
C GLN A 130 -7.11 -0.78 10.49
N TYR A 131 -5.90 -0.39 10.11
CA TYR A 131 -4.78 -1.29 9.87
C TYR A 131 -3.52 -0.77 10.56
N GLU A 132 -2.81 -1.68 11.23
CA GLU A 132 -1.56 -1.38 11.92
C GLU A 132 -0.36 -1.32 10.96
N VAL A 133 -0.25 -0.25 10.19
CA VAL A 133 0.86 -0.01 9.26
C VAL A 133 1.97 0.77 9.98
N PRO A 134 3.20 0.23 10.11
CA PRO A 134 4.29 0.92 10.80
C PRO A 134 4.57 2.30 10.22
N GLN A 135 5.03 3.21 11.08
CA GLN A 135 5.46 4.54 10.64
C GLN A 135 6.59 4.43 9.60
N ASN A 136 6.33 4.88 8.38
CA ASN A 136 7.32 4.94 7.29
C ASN A 136 6.79 5.76 6.11
N ARG A 137 7.65 5.96 5.11
CA ARG A 137 7.29 6.42 3.78
C ARG A 137 7.13 5.20 2.86
N TYR A 138 6.05 5.20 2.11
CA TYR A 138 5.64 4.09 1.27
C TYR A 138 5.37 4.57 -0.15
N GLU A 139 5.67 3.69 -1.10
CA GLU A 139 4.89 3.60 -2.31
C GLU A 139 3.62 2.80 -1.96
N LEU A 140 2.48 3.49 -1.92
CA LEU A 140 1.18 2.85 -1.77
C LEU A 140 0.69 2.44 -3.15
N VAL A 141 0.66 1.14 -3.41
CA VAL A 141 0.11 0.56 -4.62
C VAL A 141 -1.36 0.27 -4.41
N PHE A 142 -2.19 0.78 -5.31
CA PHE A 142 -3.60 0.49 -5.43
C PHE A 142 -3.83 -0.38 -6.66
N HIS A 143 -4.38 -1.58 -6.48
CA HIS A 143 -4.88 -2.41 -7.57
C HIS A 143 -6.39 -2.54 -7.48
N ALA A 144 -7.10 -2.37 -8.59
CA ALA A 144 -8.52 -2.68 -8.69
C ALA A 144 -8.75 -3.91 -9.56
N ILE A 145 -9.31 -4.96 -8.96
CA ILE A 145 -9.46 -6.31 -9.53
C ILE A 145 -10.96 -6.64 -9.55
N PRO A 146 -11.63 -6.58 -10.71
CA PRO A 146 -13.01 -7.02 -10.82
C PRO A 146 -13.14 -8.50 -10.45
N LEU A 147 -14.05 -8.81 -9.52
CA LEU A 147 -14.32 -10.20 -9.11
C LEU A 147 -15.46 -10.83 -9.92
N GLU A 148 -16.23 -10.00 -10.60
CA GLU A 148 -17.29 -10.39 -11.51
C GLU A 148 -17.33 -9.43 -12.71
N GLN A 149 -17.98 -9.85 -13.78
CA GLN A 149 -18.12 -9.03 -14.98
C GLN A 149 -19.17 -7.94 -14.76
N ASP A 150 -18.88 -6.71 -15.19
CA ASP A 150 -19.89 -5.66 -15.23
C ASP A 150 -21.04 -6.08 -16.17
N SER A 151 -22.24 -6.21 -15.60
CA SER A 151 -23.46 -6.55 -16.33
C SER A 151 -24.08 -5.35 -17.06
N GLY A 152 -23.43 -4.18 -17.01
CA GLY A 152 -23.89 -2.91 -17.57
C GLY A 152 -24.63 -2.03 -16.57
N SER A 153 -24.81 -2.49 -15.33
CA SER A 153 -25.38 -1.69 -14.23
C SER A 153 -24.34 -0.76 -13.59
N GLY A 154 -23.05 -1.01 -13.81
CA GLY A 154 -21.96 -0.35 -13.08
C GLY A 154 -21.84 -0.77 -11.62
N LEU A 155 -22.63 -1.78 -11.19
CA LEU A 155 -22.61 -2.33 -9.84
C LEU A 155 -22.10 -3.77 -9.90
N TYR A 156 -20.86 -3.95 -9.47
CA TYR A 156 -20.20 -5.25 -9.42
C TYR A 156 -19.11 -5.29 -8.34
N ARG A 157 -18.85 -6.48 -7.79
CA ARG A 157 -17.84 -6.70 -6.76
C ARG A 157 -16.44 -6.50 -7.34
N VAL A 158 -15.66 -5.70 -6.64
CA VAL A 158 -14.25 -5.42 -6.94
C VAL A 158 -13.44 -5.70 -5.68
N ARG A 159 -12.25 -6.28 -5.85
CA ARG A 159 -11.23 -6.30 -4.80
C ARG A 159 -10.27 -5.15 -5.03
N TYR A 160 -10.15 -4.28 -4.03
CA TYR A 160 -9.11 -3.27 -3.96
C TYR A 160 -7.97 -3.79 -3.09
N GLU A 161 -6.81 -3.93 -3.70
CA GLU A 161 -5.59 -4.32 -3.02
C GLU A 161 -4.75 -3.08 -2.73
N LEU A 162 -4.36 -2.90 -1.47
CA LEU A 162 -3.56 -1.79 -0.97
C LEU A 162 -2.24 -2.33 -0.45
N VAL A 163 -1.17 -2.06 -1.19
CA VAL A 163 0.16 -2.60 -0.90
C VAL A 163 1.08 -1.47 -0.47
N PHE A 164 1.55 -1.54 0.76
CA PHE A 164 2.53 -0.61 1.32
C PHE A 164 3.94 -1.15 1.05
N VAL A 165 4.69 -0.47 0.18
CA VAL A 165 6.09 -0.84 -0.13
C VAL A 165 7.02 0.26 0.42
N PRO A 166 7.87 -0.03 1.43
CA PRO A 166 8.76 0.98 2.00
C PRO A 166 9.64 1.64 0.93
N SER A 167 9.76 2.96 0.96
CA SER A 167 10.58 3.73 0.01
C SER A 167 11.07 5.05 0.59
N ASP A 168 12.36 5.34 0.41
CA ASP A 168 12.95 6.63 0.77
C ASP A 168 12.58 7.76 -0.20
N SER A 169 12.06 7.42 -1.38
CA SER A 169 11.76 8.39 -2.45
C SER A 169 10.54 7.98 -3.28
N PRO A 170 9.37 7.77 -2.65
CA PRO A 170 8.18 7.28 -3.35
C PRO A 170 7.77 8.24 -4.46
N GLN A 171 7.45 7.68 -5.64
CA GLN A 171 7.03 8.43 -6.82
C GLN A 171 5.65 7.97 -7.30
N ALA A 172 4.79 8.92 -7.61
CA ALA A 172 3.49 8.60 -8.20
C ALA A 172 3.65 8.10 -9.64
N ARG A 173 2.89 7.07 -10.00
CA ARG A 173 2.87 6.49 -11.35
C ARG A 173 1.60 5.66 -11.57
N ILE A 174 1.15 5.61 -12.81
CA ILE A 174 0.05 4.74 -13.23
C ILE A 174 0.68 3.56 -13.96
N LEU A 175 0.53 2.36 -13.38
CA LEU A 175 1.07 1.13 -13.96
C LEU A 175 0.09 0.51 -14.97
N LYS A 176 -1.21 0.55 -14.66
CA LYS A 176 -2.29 0.08 -15.53
C LYS A 176 -3.45 1.06 -15.50
N GLN A 177 -3.97 1.35 -16.68
CA GLN A 177 -5.14 2.22 -16.89
C GLN A 177 -6.26 1.42 -17.55
N ASP A 178 -7.47 1.51 -17.01
CA ASP A 178 -8.69 1.08 -17.68
C ASP A 178 -9.25 2.20 -18.57
N ALA A 179 -10.35 1.92 -19.27
CA ALA A 179 -10.94 2.84 -20.25
C ALA A 179 -11.52 4.14 -19.66
N ALA A 180 -11.77 4.20 -18.34
CA ALA A 180 -12.28 5.42 -17.70
C ALA A 180 -11.19 6.44 -17.39
N LEU A 181 -9.91 6.02 -17.31
CA LEU A 181 -8.80 6.93 -17.06
C LEU A 181 -8.32 7.58 -18.38
N SER A 182 -7.96 8.85 -18.29
CA SER A 182 -7.40 9.62 -19.41
C SER A 182 -6.33 10.56 -18.89
N SER A 183 -5.33 9.97 -18.24
CA SER A 183 -4.38 10.66 -17.39
C SER A 183 -3.60 11.76 -18.14
N PRO A 184 -3.34 12.90 -17.48
CA PRO A 184 -2.53 13.97 -18.07
C PRO A 184 -1.06 13.55 -18.26
N ASP A 185 -0.31 14.30 -19.06
CA ASP A 185 1.14 14.08 -19.26
C ASP A 185 1.94 14.23 -17.95
N SER A 186 1.40 14.95 -16.98
CA SER A 186 1.97 15.14 -15.65
C SER A 186 0.88 15.01 -14.59
N LEU A 187 1.12 14.12 -13.61
CA LEU A 187 0.16 13.86 -12.53
C LEU A 187 0.01 15.09 -11.64
N VAL A 188 -1.24 15.44 -11.35
CA VAL A 188 -1.59 16.52 -10.41
C VAL A 188 -1.61 15.92 -9.02
N MET A 189 -0.58 16.21 -8.23
CA MET A 189 -0.41 15.53 -6.94
C MET A 189 -1.21 16.16 -5.81
N VAL A 190 -1.29 17.48 -5.73
CA VAL A 190 -1.82 18.15 -4.53
C VAL A 190 -3.26 18.56 -4.74
N ALA A 191 -4.14 18.02 -3.92
CA ALA A 191 -5.54 18.41 -3.76
C ALA A 191 -5.73 19.18 -2.44
N GLU A 192 -6.73 20.04 -2.41
CA GLU A 192 -7.23 20.64 -1.17
C GLU A 192 -8.16 19.65 -0.44
N PRO A 193 -8.39 19.76 0.87
CA PRO A 193 -9.43 18.99 1.55
C PRO A 193 -10.84 19.36 1.04
N ALA A 194 -11.73 18.38 0.93
CA ALA A 194 -13.14 18.65 0.63
C ALA A 194 -13.82 19.43 1.78
N ILE A 195 -14.77 20.30 1.41
CA ILE A 195 -15.51 21.21 2.32
C ILE A 195 -16.83 20.58 2.78
#